data_AF-A0A1V1NR88-F1
#
_entry.id   AF-A0A1V1NR88-F1
#
_cell.length_a   1.000
_cell.length_b   1.000
_cell.length_c   1.000
_cell.angle_alpha   90.00
_cell.angle_beta   90.00
_cell.angle_gamma   90.00
#
_symmetry.space_group_name_H-M   'P 1'
#
loop_
_entity.id
_entity.type
_entity.pdbx_description
1 polymer ?
#
loop_
_entity_poly.entity_id
_entity_poly.type
_entity_poly.pdbx_seq_one_letter_code
_entity_poly.pdbx_strand_id
1 'polypeptide(L)'
;MKISRIFVLDEIAHDPLVRTISEQYPHIPIKQVDSTQTVYKFVLSTKKDPIEAGKEILFLNHNQGAFVRKCPGTRAYICCGYQIIHIGTFCTMDCSYCI
;
A
#
# COMPACT_ATOMS: atom_id res chain seq x y z
N MET A 1 12.78 5.46 2.82
CA MET A 1 11.83 4.39 2.49
C MET A 1 12.45 3.52 1.40
N LYS A 2 12.61 2.21 1.63
CA LYS A 2 13.30 1.31 0.69
C LYS A 2 12.25 0.59 -0.16
N ILE A 3 11.79 1.23 -1.22
CA ILE A 3 10.92 0.56 -2.22
C ILE A 3 11.85 -0.15 -3.20
N SER A 4 11.66 -1.45 -3.40
CA SER A 4 12.41 -2.26 -4.37
C SER A 4 11.59 -2.63 -5.60
N ARG A 5 10.26 -2.52 -5.55
CA ARG A 5 9.35 -2.76 -6.68
C ARG A 5 8.03 -2.01 -6.51
N ILE A 6 7.45 -1.59 -7.63
CA ILE A 6 6.10 -1.02 -7.70
C ILE A 6 5.20 -1.95 -8.52
N PHE A 7 4.02 -2.25 -8.01
CA PHE A 7 2.94 -2.85 -8.78
C PHE A 7 1.85 -1.82 -9.04
N VAL A 8 1.18 -1.92 -10.19
CA VAL A 8 0.08 -1.03 -10.60
C VAL A 8 -1.07 -1.90 -11.08
N LEU A 9 -2.28 -1.70 -10.54
CA LEU A 9 -3.45 -2.39 -11.06
C LEU A 9 -3.74 -1.89 -12.50
N ASP A 10 -4.01 -2.81 -13.43
CA ASP A 10 -4.24 -2.52 -14.85
C ASP A 10 -5.31 -1.43 -15.05
N GLU A 11 -6.38 -1.48 -14.25
CA GLU A 11 -7.51 -0.54 -14.30
C GLU A 11 -7.10 0.93 -14.07
N ILE A 12 -6.02 1.19 -13.31
CA ILE A 12 -5.54 2.54 -13.00
C ILE A 12 -4.25 2.91 -13.72
N ALA A 13 -3.73 2.07 -14.61
CA ALA A 13 -2.43 2.30 -15.24
C ALA A 13 -2.31 3.65 -15.97
N HIS A 14 -3.45 4.22 -16.41
CA HIS A 14 -3.54 5.48 -17.13
C HIS A 14 -3.85 6.70 -16.22
N ASP A 15 -4.03 6.50 -14.91
CA ASP A 15 -4.34 7.59 -13.99
C ASP A 15 -3.15 8.58 -13.89
N PRO A 16 -3.36 9.90 -14.00
CA PRO A 16 -2.30 10.90 -13.85
C PRO A 16 -1.49 10.77 -12.56
N LEU A 17 -2.11 10.32 -11.46
CA LEU A 17 -1.43 10.13 -10.19
C LEU A 17 -0.47 8.92 -10.25
N VAL A 18 -0.87 7.83 -10.90
CA VAL A 18 0.01 6.66 -11.13
C VAL A 18 1.22 7.08 -11.94
N ARG A 19 1.04 7.89 -12.98
CA ARG A 19 2.14 8.45 -13.76
C ARG A 19 3.06 9.31 -12.88
N THR A 20 2.49 10.23 -12.10
CA THR A 20 3.24 11.12 -11.22
C THR A 20 4.09 10.34 -10.21
N ILE A 21 3.52 9.31 -9.59
CA ILE A 21 4.24 8.45 -8.64
C ILE A 21 5.32 7.65 -9.38
N SER A 22 5.03 7.11 -10.55
CA SER A 22 6.00 6.33 -11.35
C SER A 22 7.22 7.17 -11.73
N GLU A 23 7.01 8.43 -12.11
CA GLU A 23 8.08 9.39 -12.45
C GLU A 23 8.96 9.76 -11.24
N GLN A 24 8.45 9.64 -10.01
CA GLN A 24 9.24 9.82 -8.79
C GLN A 24 10.20 8.65 -8.49
N TYR A 25 9.97 7.48 -9.11
CA TYR A 25 10.76 6.26 -8.89
C TYR A 25 11.34 5.68 -10.19
N PRO A 26 12.13 6.45 -10.98
CA PRO A 26 12.57 6.05 -12.32
C PRO A 26 13.47 4.80 -12.34
N HIS A 27 14.11 4.47 -11.21
CA HIS A 27 15.02 3.32 -11.09
C HIS A 27 14.36 2.07 -10.50
N ILE A 28 13.10 2.16 -10.08
CA ILE A 28 12.40 1.04 -9.46
C ILE A 28 11.58 0.30 -10.54
N PRO A 29 11.68 -1.04 -10.62
CA PRO A 29 10.88 -1.80 -11.57
C PRO A 29 9.39 -1.64 -11.27
N ILE A 30 8.63 -1.22 -12.28
CA ILE A 30 7.18 -1.06 -12.23
C ILE A 30 6.54 -2.19 -13.04
N LYS A 31 5.58 -2.89 -12.46
CA LYS A 31 4.85 -3.97 -13.13
C LYS A 31 3.33 -3.79 -13.02
N GLN A 32 2.66 -3.81 -14.16
CA GLN A 32 1.20 -3.86 -14.23
C GLN A 32 0.69 -5.26 -13.87
N VAL A 33 -0.44 -5.32 -13.15
CA VAL A 33 -1.06 -6.55 -12.66
C VAL A 33 -2.58 -6.46 -12.77
N ASP A 34 -3.18 -7.61 -13.03
CA ASP A 34 -4.62 -7.79 -13.20
C ASP A 34 -5.40 -7.77 -11.87
N SER A 35 -4.74 -8.13 -10.77
CA SER A 35 -5.40 -8.31 -9.49
C SER A 35 -4.48 -8.19 -8.27
N THR A 36 -5.08 -7.87 -7.11
CA THR A 36 -4.39 -7.87 -5.81
C THR A 36 -3.82 -9.26 -5.49
N GLN A 37 -4.49 -10.34 -5.90
CA GLN A 37 -4.06 -11.72 -5.67
C GLN A 37 -2.73 -12.02 -6.37
N THR A 38 -2.48 -11.44 -7.54
CA THR A 38 -1.20 -11.57 -8.25
C THR A 38 -0.05 -11.00 -7.42
N VAL A 39 -0.25 -9.87 -6.75
CA VAL A 39 0.74 -9.26 -5.85
C VAL A 39 0.97 -10.15 -4.61
N TYR A 40 -0.11 -10.63 -3.97
CA TYR A 40 0.03 -11.53 -2.82
C TYR A 40 0.78 -12.82 -3.17
N LYS A 41 0.45 -13.47 -4.29
CA LYS A 41 1.15 -14.67 -4.76
C LYS A 41 2.63 -14.37 -5.00
N PHE A 42 2.95 -13.23 -5.60
CA PHE A 42 4.34 -12.81 -5.81
C PHE A 42 5.10 -12.71 -4.48
N VAL A 43 4.55 -12.02 -3.48
CA VAL A 43 5.17 -11.86 -2.16
C VAL A 43 5.36 -13.21 -1.47
N LEU A 44 4.32 -14.04 -1.43
CA LEU A 44 4.36 -15.35 -0.76
C LEU A 44 5.28 -16.36 -1.46
N SER A 45 5.51 -16.21 -2.76
CA SER A 45 6.42 -17.08 -3.53
C SER A 45 7.91 -16.74 -3.35
N THR A 46 8.22 -15.65 -2.64
CA THR A 46 9.60 -15.21 -2.44
C THR A 46 10.36 -16.19 -1.53
N LYS A 47 11.60 -16.52 -1.90
CA LYS A 47 12.47 -17.43 -1.09
C LYS A 47 12.97 -16.81 0.22
N LYS A 48 12.94 -15.48 0.33
CA LYS A 48 13.23 -14.72 1.56
C LYS A 48 11.98 -14.62 2.45
N ASP A 49 12.11 -14.02 3.62
CA ASP A 49 10.98 -13.65 4.48
C ASP A 49 9.92 -12.85 3.70
N PRO A 50 8.70 -13.38 3.53
CA PRO A 50 7.63 -12.71 2.78
C PRO A 50 7.15 -11.41 3.47
N ILE A 51 7.33 -11.29 4.78
CA ILE A 51 6.96 -10.08 5.53
C ILE A 51 7.92 -8.95 5.15
N GLU A 52 9.23 -9.20 5.23
CA GLU A 52 10.25 -8.23 4.81
C GLU A 52 10.09 -7.86 3.33
N ALA A 53 9.86 -8.86 2.47
CA ALA A 53 9.66 -8.63 1.04
C ALA A 53 8.43 -7.75 0.75
N GLY A 54 7.31 -7.98 1.45
CA GLY A 54 6.10 -7.18 1.31
C GLY A 54 6.29 -5.72 1.71
N LYS A 55 7.13 -5.44 2.72
CA LYS A 55 7.41 -4.08 3.22
C LYS A 55 8.24 -3.22 2.26
N GLU A 56 8.90 -3.83 1.28
CA GLU A 56 9.66 -3.12 0.24
C GLU A 56 8.86 -2.91 -1.06
N ILE A 57 7.58 -3.33 -1.10
CA ILE A 57 6.74 -3.24 -2.29
C ILE A 57 5.70 -2.14 -2.12
N LEU A 58 5.57 -1.28 -3.12
CA LEU A 58 4.46 -0.33 -3.24
C LEU A 58 3.45 -0.88 -4.26
N PHE A 59 2.19 -1.00 -3.88
CA PHE A 59 1.11 -1.40 -4.80
C PHE A 59 0.13 -0.25 -4.97
N LEU A 60 0.03 0.28 -6.20
CA LEU A 60 -0.93 1.30 -6.57
C LEU A 60 -2.23 0.61 -7.01
N ASN A 61 -3.32 0.95 -6.33
CA ASN A 61 -4.64 0.35 -6.53
C ASN A 61 -5.73 1.38 -6.23
N HIS A 62 -6.96 1.13 -6.68
CA HIS A 62 -8.14 1.85 -6.25
C HIS A 62 -8.37 1.70 -4.74
N ASN A 63 -8.81 2.77 -4.09
CA ASN A 63 -9.33 2.67 -2.74
C ASN A 63 -10.69 1.98 -2.77
N GLN A 64 -10.76 0.75 -2.27
CA GLN A 64 -11.99 -0.05 -2.24
C GLN A 64 -12.90 0.29 -1.04
N GLY A 65 -12.50 1.20 -0.16
CA GLY A 65 -13.25 1.63 1.02
C GLY A 65 -13.60 3.12 1.03
N ALA A 66 -14.23 3.58 2.11
CA ALA A 66 -14.54 4.98 2.29
C ALA A 66 -13.25 5.83 2.34
N PHE A 67 -13.14 6.80 1.43
CA PHE A 67 -11.99 7.71 1.37
C PHE A 67 -11.93 8.64 2.59
N VAL A 68 -13.07 9.13 3.06
CA VAL A 68 -13.19 9.85 4.34
C VAL A 68 -13.93 8.95 5.32
N ARG A 69 -13.30 8.61 6.45
CA ARG A 69 -13.91 7.73 7.48
C ARG A 69 -13.64 8.25 8.88
N LYS A 70 -14.45 7.82 9.86
CA LYS A 70 -14.21 8.15 11.27
C LYS A 70 -12.84 7.63 11.71
N CYS A 71 -12.15 8.43 12.54
CA CYS A 71 -10.96 7.97 13.25
C CYS A 71 -11.35 6.76 14.13
N PRO A 72 -10.54 5.68 14.18
CA PRO A 72 -10.84 4.51 15.01
C PRO A 72 -10.92 4.85 16.50
N GLY A 73 -10.40 6.00 16.92
CA GLY A 73 -10.41 6.44 18.31
C GLY A 73 -9.55 5.56 19.21
N THR A 74 -9.61 5.82 20.52
CA THR A 74 -8.98 4.98 21.53
C THR A 74 -10.01 4.63 22.59
N ARG A 75 -9.85 3.47 23.25
CA ARG A 75 -10.82 2.99 24.24
C ARG A 75 -10.76 3.76 25.58
N ALA A 76 -9.66 4.46 25.85
CA ALA A 76 -9.37 5.05 27.16
C ALA A 76 -9.86 6.49 27.34
N TYR A 77 -10.34 7.15 26.28
CA TYR A 77 -10.71 8.58 26.31
C TYR A 77 -12.05 8.84 25.61
N ILE A 78 -12.66 9.99 25.91
CA ILE A 78 -13.82 10.48 25.16
C ILE A 78 -13.39 10.75 23.71
N CYS A 79 -14.12 10.19 22.76
CA CYS A 79 -13.81 10.34 21.35
C CYS A 79 -14.07 11.78 20.86
N CYS A 80 -13.10 12.38 20.18
CA CYS A 80 -13.23 13.72 19.59
C CYS A 80 -14.11 13.80 18.33
N GLY A 81 -14.53 12.65 17.79
CA GLY A 81 -15.37 12.58 16.59
C GLY A 81 -14.66 12.90 15.27
N TYR A 82 -13.32 12.95 15.25
CA TYR A 82 -12.56 13.30 14.06
C TYR A 82 -12.68 12.27 12.93
N GLN A 83 -12.39 12.74 11.71
CA GLN A 83 -12.33 11.94 10.50
C GLN A 83 -10.90 11.88 9.96
N ILE A 84 -10.60 10.83 9.20
CA ILE A 84 -9.33 10.64 8.52
C ILE A 84 -9.56 10.51 7.01
N ILE A 85 -8.53 10.87 6.24
CA ILE A 85 -8.44 10.57 4.82
C ILE A 85 -7.67 9.26 4.67
N HIS A 86 -8.32 8.23 4.13
CA HIS A 86 -7.76 6.89 3.94
C HIS A 86 -7.04 6.81 2.59
N ILE A 87 -5.76 7.21 2.58
CA ILE A 87 -4.93 7.29 1.36
C ILE A 87 -4.08 6.04 1.11
N GLY A 88 -3.98 5.12 2.07
CA GLY A 88 -3.14 3.93 1.97
C GLY A 88 -3.30 2.98 3.15
N THR A 89 -2.86 1.74 2.94
CA THR A 89 -2.85 0.66 3.93
C THR A 89 -1.45 0.04 4.00
N PHE A 90 -1.19 -0.73 5.07
CA PHE A 90 0.12 -1.32 5.37
C PHE A 90 1.21 -0.29 5.73
N CYS A 91 2.39 -0.78 6.09
CA CYS A 91 3.50 0.04 6.59
C CYS A 91 4.85 -0.58 6.22
N THR A 92 5.87 0.27 6.06
CA THR A 92 7.26 -0.14 5.78
C THR A 92 8.06 -0.44 7.05
N MET A 93 7.46 -0.31 8.24
CA MET A 93 8.13 -0.49 9.52
C MET A 93 8.06 -1.96 10.00
N ASP A 94 9.02 -2.35 10.84
CA ASP A 94 9.11 -3.67 11.46
C ASP A 94 8.96 -3.63 12.99
N CYS A 95 7.84 -3.04 13.42
CA CYS A 95 7.52 -2.92 14.83
C CYS A 95 7.06 -4.27 15.39
N SER A 96 7.72 -4.75 16.45
CA SER A 96 7.35 -5.98 17.17
C SER A 96 5.96 -5.93 17.81
N TYR A 97 5.38 -4.73 17.94
CA TYR A 97 4.07 -4.47 18.51
C TYR A 97 2.99 -4.19 17.45
N CYS A 98 3.30 -4.34 16.16
CA CYS A 98 2.30 -4.15 15.10
C CYS A 98 1.18 -5.19 15.25
N ILE A 99 -0.07 -4.72 15.26
CA ILE A 99 -1.28 -5.55 15.32
C ILE A 99 -1.75 -6.00 13.94
#